data_AF-A0A2S2NIT2-F1
#
_entry.id   AF-A0A2S2NIT2-F1
#
_cell.length_a   1.000
_cell.length_b   1.000
_cell.length_c   1.000
_cell.angle_alpha   90.00
_cell.angle_beta   90.00
_cell.angle_gamma   90.00
#
_symmetry.space_group_name_H-M   'P 1'
#
loop_
_entity.id
_entity.type
_entity.pdbx_description
1 polymer ?
#
loop_
_entity_poly.entity_id
_entity_poly.type
_entity_poly.pdbx_seq_one_letter_code
_entity_poly.pdbx_strand_id
1 'polypeptide(L)'
;MNIVIKGVKASRREAPLLVIAPHSTFLDSCISYVTGFPSIIARIEDGLNPWVGRVINFTQPVYVRRDDPESRHNTIQEIIRRVKSDQDWPQILIFPEGTCTNRSCLITFKPGAFYPAVPVQPVLLRYPNKLDTVTWTWDGPGALKLLWLTMTQPTTTVEVEFLPVYVPSEYEKQNPKAFAEGVRNVMAKALAVPTADYTYDDCRVAVKAGQLGLPMTSNLITVERLRSRLGLTRIKIEDSALVKNMLSFQNRESQPIDLAEFANNLNVTVEDGSLISLFKMHLENEHLSTIDFKKYLL
;
A
#
# COMPACT_ATOMS: atom_id res chain seq x y z
N MET A 1 14.13 -21.18 12.19
CA MET A 1 14.24 -19.80 11.66
C MET A 1 15.47 -19.17 12.28
N ASN A 2 16.32 -18.56 11.47
CA ASN A 2 17.52 -17.86 11.92
C ASN A 2 17.25 -16.34 11.88
N ILE A 3 17.47 -15.62 12.98
CA ILE A 3 17.24 -14.16 13.04
C ILE A 3 18.59 -13.47 13.13
N VAL A 4 18.88 -12.61 12.17
CA VAL A 4 20.09 -11.78 12.15
C VAL A 4 19.69 -10.34 12.46
N ILE A 5 20.24 -9.77 13.53
CA ILE A 5 19.93 -8.40 13.94
C ILE A 5 21.08 -7.47 13.51
N LYS A 6 20.73 -6.36 12.85
CA LYS A 6 21.63 -5.28 12.45
C LYS A 6 21.14 -3.97 13.07
N GLY A 7 22.06 -3.12 13.51
CA GLY A 7 21.73 -1.87 14.20
C GLY A 7 21.25 -2.08 15.64
N VAL A 8 20.73 -1.00 16.24
CA VAL A 8 20.29 -0.99 17.65
C VAL A 8 18.87 -0.47 17.74
N LYS A 9 18.03 -1.19 18.50
CA LYS A 9 16.67 -0.77 18.81
C LYS A 9 16.71 0.47 19.72
N ALA A 10 16.05 1.55 19.30
CA ALA A 10 15.88 2.75 20.08
C ALA A 10 14.92 2.51 21.26
N SER A 11 15.14 3.25 22.34
CA SER A 11 14.22 3.26 23.48
C SER A 11 12.87 3.90 23.11
N ARG A 12 11.83 3.64 23.91
CA ARG A 12 10.53 4.32 23.75
C ARG A 12 10.65 5.85 23.76
N ARG A 13 11.55 6.39 24.60
CA ARG A 13 11.73 7.84 24.75
C ARG A 13 12.31 8.48 23.49
N GLU A 14 13.19 7.76 22.80
CA GLU A 14 13.79 8.21 21.55
C GLU A 14 12.83 8.02 20.36
N ALA A 15 12.14 6.88 20.32
CA ALA A 15 11.18 6.54 19.26
C ALA A 15 10.03 5.70 19.83
N PRO A 16 8.88 6.30 20.18
CA PRO A 16 7.73 5.55 20.71
C PRO A 16 7.07 4.64 19.67
N LEU A 17 7.38 4.83 18.38
CA LEU A 17 6.83 4.10 17.25
C LEU A 17 7.94 3.38 16.47
N LEU A 18 7.74 2.10 16.20
CA LEU A 18 8.55 1.30 15.29
C LEU A 18 7.77 1.13 13.98
N VAL A 19 8.38 1.56 12.87
CA VAL A 19 7.78 1.49 11.52
C VAL A 19 8.49 0.42 10.73
N ILE A 20 7.80 -0.69 10.44
CA ILE A 20 8.42 -1.89 9.87
C ILE A 20 8.03 -2.02 8.39
N ALA A 21 9.01 -2.24 7.52
CA ALA A 21 8.79 -2.54 6.11
C ALA A 21 9.99 -3.31 5.51
N PRO A 22 9.82 -4.10 4.45
CA PRO A 22 8.54 -4.45 3.84
C PRO A 22 7.74 -5.41 4.73
N HIS A 23 6.40 -5.34 4.63
CA HIS A 23 5.50 -6.36 5.14
C HIS A 23 5.25 -7.39 4.04
N SER A 24 5.56 -8.66 4.26
CA SER A 24 5.55 -9.66 3.19
C SER A 24 5.06 -11.03 3.60
N THR A 25 5.00 -11.32 4.90
CA THR A 25 4.67 -12.66 5.36
C THR A 25 4.19 -12.66 6.80
N PHE A 26 3.49 -13.73 7.20
CA PHE A 26 3.13 -13.94 8.60
C PHE A 26 4.38 -14.07 9.50
N LEU A 27 5.51 -14.52 8.95
CA LEU A 27 6.78 -14.61 9.69
C LEU A 27 7.33 -13.25 10.11
N ASP A 28 6.85 -12.15 9.52
CA ASP A 28 7.22 -10.80 9.96
C ASP A 28 6.90 -10.62 11.44
N SER A 29 5.89 -11.34 11.98
CA SER A 29 5.56 -11.37 13.42
C SER A 29 6.76 -11.71 14.33
N CYS A 30 7.84 -12.28 13.80
CA CYS A 30 9.10 -12.45 14.54
C CYS A 30 9.66 -11.12 15.06
N ILE A 31 9.34 -9.99 14.41
CA ILE A 31 9.77 -8.67 14.86
C ILE A 31 9.24 -8.37 16.27
N SER A 32 8.07 -8.89 16.64
CA SER A 32 7.51 -8.73 17.98
C SER A 32 8.40 -9.37 19.03
N TYR A 33 8.98 -10.55 18.77
CA TYR A 33 9.93 -11.17 19.69
C TYR A 33 11.23 -10.35 19.79
N VAL A 34 11.80 -9.95 18.64
CA VAL A 34 13.05 -9.18 18.57
C VAL A 34 12.94 -7.83 19.27
N THR A 35 11.76 -7.23 19.27
CA THR A 35 11.50 -5.91 19.86
C THR A 35 10.91 -5.98 21.27
N GLY A 36 10.78 -7.17 21.87
CA GLY A 36 10.29 -7.32 23.26
C GLY A 36 8.78 -7.11 23.41
N PHE A 37 8.00 -7.63 22.47
CA PHE A 37 6.53 -7.62 22.44
C PHE A 37 5.89 -6.22 22.54
N PRO A 38 6.18 -5.32 21.58
CA PRO A 38 5.55 -4.00 21.51
C PRO A 38 4.05 -4.13 21.23
N SER A 39 3.31 -3.05 21.49
CA SER A 39 1.89 -2.96 21.13
C SER A 39 1.73 -2.93 19.62
N ILE A 40 0.96 -3.87 19.08
CA ILE A 40 0.73 -3.98 17.63
C ILE A 40 -0.59 -3.34 17.24
N ILE A 41 -0.68 -2.87 15.99
CA ILE A 41 -1.97 -2.57 15.37
C ILE A 41 -2.47 -3.84 14.67
N ALA A 42 -3.59 -4.38 15.14
CA ALA A 42 -4.18 -5.61 14.64
C ALA A 42 -5.61 -5.39 14.16
N ARG A 43 -6.08 -6.21 13.22
CA ARG A 43 -7.51 -6.22 12.91
C ARG A 43 -8.26 -6.89 14.04
N ILE A 44 -9.50 -6.48 14.25
CA ILE A 44 -10.32 -7.07 15.32
C ILE A 44 -10.55 -8.57 15.11
N GLU A 45 -10.66 -9.01 13.84
CA GLU A 45 -10.84 -10.43 13.51
C GLU A 45 -9.61 -11.27 13.87
N ASP A 46 -8.41 -10.69 13.77
CA ASP A 46 -7.17 -11.38 14.12
C ASP A 46 -7.09 -11.62 15.64
N GLY A 47 -7.60 -10.67 16.43
CA GLY A 47 -7.70 -10.79 17.89
C GLY A 47 -8.72 -11.84 18.36
N LEU A 48 -9.75 -12.12 17.54
CA LEU A 48 -10.77 -13.13 17.82
C LEU A 48 -10.35 -14.55 17.40
N ASN A 49 -9.22 -14.70 16.70
CA ASN A 49 -8.75 -16.00 16.25
C ASN A 49 -8.32 -16.88 17.44
N PRO A 50 -8.82 -18.12 17.58
CA PRO A 50 -8.53 -18.97 18.74
C PRO A 50 -7.06 -19.42 18.84
N TRP A 51 -6.31 -19.41 17.74
CA TRP A 51 -4.92 -19.87 17.69
C TRP A 51 -3.91 -18.75 17.95
N VAL A 52 -4.14 -17.56 17.39
CA VAL A 52 -3.19 -16.43 17.47
C VAL A 52 -3.69 -15.26 18.32
N GLY A 53 -5.00 -15.17 18.56
CA GLY A 53 -5.63 -14.04 19.24
C GLY A 53 -5.12 -13.86 20.66
N ARG A 54 -4.79 -14.92 21.40
CA ARG A 54 -4.21 -14.81 22.76
C ARG A 54 -2.85 -14.11 22.75
N VAL A 55 -1.99 -14.45 21.79
CA VAL A 55 -0.66 -13.82 21.63
C VAL A 55 -0.82 -12.36 21.21
N ILE A 56 -1.74 -12.08 20.29
CA ILE A 56 -2.07 -10.70 19.88
C ILE A 56 -2.55 -9.89 21.08
N ASN A 57 -3.51 -10.40 21.86
CA ASN A 57 -4.06 -9.73 23.04
C ASN A 57 -3.01 -9.46 24.14
N PHE A 58 -2.03 -10.34 24.30
CA PHE A 58 -0.93 -10.16 25.26
C PHE A 58 -0.12 -8.88 24.99
N THR A 59 0.01 -8.49 23.72
CA THR A 59 0.74 -7.27 23.33
C THR A 59 -0.04 -5.97 23.59
N GLN A 60 -1.22 -6.02 24.22
CA GLN A 60 -2.12 -4.87 24.39
C GLN A 60 -2.36 -4.15 23.05
N PRO A 61 -2.95 -4.80 22.03
CA PRO A 61 -3.00 -4.26 20.69
C PRO A 61 -3.92 -3.04 20.60
N VAL A 62 -3.73 -2.21 19.58
CA VAL A 62 -4.73 -1.22 19.15
C VAL A 62 -5.50 -1.85 17.99
N TYR A 63 -6.78 -2.17 18.23
CA TYR A 63 -7.62 -2.78 17.21
C TYR A 63 -8.10 -1.76 16.18
N VAL A 64 -8.19 -2.20 14.92
CA VAL A 64 -8.71 -1.40 13.81
C VAL A 64 -9.64 -2.22 12.91
N ARG A 65 -10.81 -1.67 12.59
CA ARG A 65 -11.64 -2.11 11.46
C ARG A 65 -11.28 -1.26 10.25
N ARG A 66 -10.84 -1.90 9.17
CA ARG A 66 -10.27 -1.20 8.00
C ARG A 66 -11.34 -0.59 7.09
N ASP A 67 -12.51 -1.20 7.10
CA ASP A 67 -13.73 -0.84 6.38
C ASP A 67 -14.51 0.28 7.07
N ASP A 68 -14.22 0.57 8.34
CA ASP A 68 -14.88 1.59 9.13
C ASP A 68 -13.99 2.85 9.31
N PRO A 69 -14.34 3.99 8.68
CA PRO A 69 -13.65 5.26 8.86
C PRO A 69 -13.56 5.73 10.32
N GLU A 70 -14.61 5.50 11.11
CA GLU A 70 -14.66 5.91 12.52
C GLU A 70 -13.69 5.06 13.34
N SER A 71 -13.66 3.75 13.13
CA SER A 71 -12.66 2.88 13.77
C SER A 71 -11.23 3.32 13.46
N ARG A 72 -10.92 3.72 12.22
CA ARG A 72 -9.59 4.23 11.87
C ARG A 72 -9.26 5.52 12.61
N HIS A 73 -10.22 6.42 12.77
CA HIS A 73 -10.04 7.63 13.58
C HIS A 73 -9.75 7.30 15.04
N ASN A 74 -10.53 6.38 15.63
CA ASN A 74 -10.35 5.93 17.01
C ASN A 74 -8.98 5.28 17.23
N THR A 75 -8.52 4.46 16.28
CA THR A 75 -7.16 3.88 16.29
C THR A 75 -6.10 4.98 16.34
N ILE A 76 -6.22 6.03 15.52
CA ILE A 76 -5.28 7.16 15.52
C ILE A 76 -5.29 7.88 16.88
N GLN A 77 -6.47 8.16 17.45
CA GLN A 77 -6.56 8.80 18.76
C GLN A 77 -5.93 7.95 19.87
N GLU A 78 -6.11 6.63 19.83
CA GLU A 78 -5.52 5.73 20.81
C GLU A 78 -3.99 5.66 20.69
N ILE A 79 -3.44 5.67 19.46
CA ILE A 79 -2.00 5.79 19.24
C ILE A 79 -1.49 7.11 19.84
N ILE A 80 -2.14 8.23 19.52
CA ILE A 80 -1.78 9.56 20.06
C ILE A 80 -1.78 9.53 21.59
N ARG A 81 -2.83 8.96 22.20
CA ARG A 81 -2.97 8.84 23.65
C ARG A 81 -1.80 8.08 24.27
N ARG A 82 -1.44 6.90 23.73
CA ARG A 82 -0.36 6.05 24.28
C ARG A 82 1.03 6.64 24.08
N VAL A 83 1.25 7.26 22.93
CA VAL A 83 2.52 7.91 22.58
C VAL A 83 2.77 9.14 23.46
N LYS A 84 1.73 9.93 23.74
CA LYS A 84 1.83 11.16 24.55
C LYS A 84 1.58 10.94 26.05
N SER A 85 1.25 9.73 26.47
CA SER A 85 0.98 9.43 27.88
C SER A 85 2.27 9.25 28.67
N ASP A 86 2.30 9.83 29.87
CA ASP A 86 3.35 9.63 30.88
C ASP A 86 3.35 8.21 31.48
N GLN A 87 2.31 7.41 31.20
CA GLN A 87 2.25 6.01 31.61
C GLN A 87 3.30 5.18 30.86
N ASP A 88 3.66 4.03 31.46
CA ASP A 88 4.63 3.10 30.91
C ASP A 88 4.00 2.17 29.85
N TRP A 89 3.53 2.78 28.74
CA TRP A 89 3.05 2.03 27.59
C TRP A 89 4.23 1.44 26.81
N PRO A 90 4.13 0.20 26.26
CA PRO A 90 5.12 -0.32 25.34
C PRO A 90 5.21 0.54 24.06
N GLN A 91 6.34 0.46 23.34
CA GLN A 91 6.44 1.00 21.98
C GLN A 91 5.33 0.42 21.10
N ILE A 92 4.90 1.18 20.10
CA ILE A 92 3.89 0.73 19.15
C ILE A 92 4.59 0.28 17.86
N LEU A 93 4.23 -0.89 17.36
CA LEU A 93 4.76 -1.50 16.15
C LEU A 93 3.73 -1.45 15.02
N ILE A 94 4.11 -0.89 13.88
CA ILE A 94 3.21 -0.67 12.75
C ILE A 94 3.87 -1.04 11.42
N PHE A 95 3.13 -1.76 10.58
CA PHE A 95 3.43 -1.92 9.16
C PHE A 95 2.61 -0.92 8.34
N PRO A 96 3.19 0.20 7.90
CA PRO A 96 2.44 1.30 7.29
C PRO A 96 1.91 0.97 5.89
N GLU A 97 2.41 -0.08 5.23
CA GLU A 97 1.84 -0.60 3.97
C GLU A 97 0.37 -1.04 4.16
N GLY A 98 0.05 -1.58 5.33
CA GLY A 98 -1.29 -2.09 5.65
C GLY A 98 -1.67 -3.37 4.90
N THR A 99 -0.75 -4.01 4.19
CA THR A 99 -0.91 -5.30 3.51
C THR A 99 0.45 -5.96 3.32
N CYS A 100 0.46 -7.27 3.06
CA CYS A 100 1.67 -7.96 2.61
C CYS A 100 1.91 -7.72 1.12
N THR A 101 3.16 -7.47 0.75
CA THR A 101 3.69 -7.26 -0.60
C THR A 101 4.85 -8.23 -0.89
N ASN A 102 5.37 -8.23 -2.11
CA ASN A 102 6.42 -9.15 -2.56
C ASN A 102 7.86 -8.63 -2.38
N ARG A 103 8.05 -7.48 -1.71
CA ARG A 103 9.37 -6.84 -1.45
C ARG A 103 10.07 -6.25 -2.68
N SER A 104 9.50 -6.29 -3.88
CA SER A 104 10.16 -5.71 -5.06
C SER A 104 10.15 -4.17 -5.06
N CYS A 105 9.24 -3.57 -4.30
CA CYS A 105 9.13 -2.13 -4.09
C CYS A 105 8.44 -1.84 -2.76
N LEU A 106 8.57 -0.61 -2.25
CA LEU A 106 7.73 -0.12 -1.16
C LEU A 106 6.52 0.64 -1.72
N ILE A 107 5.32 0.17 -1.39
CA ILE A 107 4.06 0.83 -1.73
C ILE A 107 3.83 2.09 -0.86
N THR A 108 2.81 2.87 -1.17
CA THR A 108 2.46 4.08 -0.41
C THR A 108 2.12 3.74 1.05
N PHE A 109 2.85 4.37 1.97
CA PHE A 109 2.62 4.23 3.41
C PHE A 109 1.34 4.97 3.83
N LYS A 110 0.51 4.31 4.64
CA LYS A 110 -0.68 4.92 5.22
C LYS A 110 -0.28 5.97 6.25
N PRO A 111 -0.84 7.19 6.21
CA PRO A 111 -0.47 8.29 7.11
C PRO A 111 -0.91 8.06 8.57
N GLY A 112 -1.76 7.06 8.84
CA GLY A 112 -2.31 6.74 10.17
C GLY A 112 -1.25 6.68 11.28
N ALA A 113 -0.11 6.05 10.99
CA ALA A 113 1.00 5.91 11.93
C ALA A 113 1.74 7.23 12.23
N PHE A 114 1.57 8.24 11.37
CA PHE A 114 2.39 9.45 11.35
C PHE A 114 1.65 10.69 11.87
N TYR A 115 0.33 10.61 12.06
CA TYR A 115 -0.47 11.66 12.72
C TYR A 115 0.01 12.09 14.11
N PRO A 116 0.59 11.21 14.96
CA PRO A 116 1.13 11.63 16.25
C PRO A 116 2.28 12.65 16.16
N ALA A 117 2.93 12.78 14.99
CA ALA A 117 4.01 13.75 14.73
C ALA A 117 5.20 13.63 15.70
N VAL A 118 5.50 12.41 16.14
CA VAL A 118 6.62 12.07 17.03
C VAL A 118 7.73 11.34 16.25
N PRO A 119 8.96 11.25 16.79
CA PRO A 119 10.01 10.44 16.20
C PRO A 119 9.59 8.97 16.03
N VAL A 120 10.03 8.36 14.93
CA VAL A 120 9.81 6.94 14.64
C VAL A 120 11.14 6.26 14.38
N GLN A 121 11.24 4.96 14.69
CA GLN A 121 12.37 4.17 14.26
C GLN A 121 11.96 3.29 13.08
N PRO A 122 12.51 3.51 11.88
CA PRO A 122 12.31 2.62 10.75
C PRO A 122 13.06 1.31 10.98
N VAL A 123 12.41 0.18 10.70
CA VAL A 123 12.98 -1.16 10.84
C VAL A 123 12.76 -1.93 9.55
N LEU A 124 13.85 -2.47 9.01
CA LEU A 124 13.83 -3.20 7.75
C LEU A 124 13.80 -4.71 7.97
N LEU A 125 12.94 -5.40 7.24
CA LEU A 125 12.94 -6.86 7.17
C LEU A 125 13.50 -7.32 5.82
N ARG A 126 14.50 -8.22 5.85
CA ARG A 126 14.99 -8.91 4.65
C ARG A 126 14.92 -10.40 4.83
N TYR A 127 14.66 -11.10 3.73
CA TYR A 127 14.64 -12.56 3.67
C TYR A 127 15.65 -13.02 2.62
N PRO A 128 16.96 -13.08 2.96
CA PRO A 128 18.03 -13.43 2.03
C PRO A 128 18.09 -14.95 1.77
N ASN A 129 16.93 -15.57 1.56
CA ASN A 129 16.80 -17.00 1.32
C ASN A 129 16.87 -17.28 -0.18
N LYS A 130 17.55 -18.37 -0.56
CA LYS A 130 17.70 -18.77 -1.98
C LYS A 130 16.34 -18.99 -2.66
N LEU A 131 15.39 -19.58 -1.93
CA LEU A 131 14.02 -19.78 -2.40
C LEU A 131 13.10 -18.86 -1.61
N ASP A 132 12.21 -18.17 -2.32
CA ASP A 132 11.15 -17.40 -1.69
C ASP A 132 9.95 -18.30 -1.37
N THR A 133 9.97 -18.89 -0.18
CA THR A 133 8.89 -19.75 0.31
C THR A 133 7.94 -19.02 1.26
N VAL A 134 8.19 -17.74 1.54
CA VAL A 134 7.55 -17.01 2.65
C VAL A 134 6.61 -15.91 2.17
N THR A 135 6.83 -15.35 0.98
CA THR A 135 6.02 -14.24 0.46
C THR A 135 4.56 -14.61 0.34
N TRP A 136 3.74 -13.90 1.12
CA TRP A 136 2.30 -14.04 1.14
C TRP A 136 1.64 -12.81 0.53
N THR A 137 1.48 -12.82 -0.79
CA THR A 137 0.71 -11.82 -1.52
C THR A 137 -0.71 -12.30 -1.77
N TRP A 138 -1.57 -11.39 -2.22
CA TRP A 138 -2.93 -11.69 -2.62
C TRP A 138 -3.02 -12.63 -3.84
N ASP A 139 -2.07 -12.54 -4.77
CA ASP A 139 -1.90 -13.43 -5.94
C ASP A 139 -1.04 -14.67 -5.60
N GLY A 140 -0.68 -14.81 -4.33
CA GLY A 140 0.25 -15.82 -3.86
C GLY A 140 -0.44 -17.12 -3.44
N PRO A 141 0.35 -18.17 -3.18
CA PRO A 141 -0.15 -19.38 -2.57
C PRO A 141 -0.80 -19.10 -1.20
N GLY A 142 -1.88 -19.83 -0.89
CA GLY A 142 -2.55 -19.70 0.41
C GLY A 142 -1.65 -20.09 1.60
N ALA A 143 -2.04 -19.66 2.80
CA ALA A 143 -1.22 -19.78 4.02
C ALA A 143 -0.73 -21.21 4.30
N LEU A 144 -1.56 -22.25 4.11
CA LEU A 144 -1.15 -23.64 4.31
C LEU A 144 -0.10 -24.12 3.30
N LYS A 145 -0.23 -23.71 2.04
CA LYS A 145 0.76 -24.04 1.00
C LYS A 145 2.07 -23.31 1.25
N LEU A 146 2.03 -22.04 1.67
CA LEU A 146 3.22 -21.30 2.09
C LEU A 146 3.90 -21.91 3.31
N LEU A 147 3.12 -22.34 4.30
CA LEU A 147 3.64 -23.05 5.46
C LEU A 147 4.37 -24.33 5.02
N TRP A 148 3.75 -25.13 4.16
CA TRP A 148 4.35 -26.34 3.60
C TRP A 148 5.66 -26.03 2.87
N LEU A 149 5.66 -25.06 1.95
CA LEU A 149 6.86 -24.63 1.22
C LEU A 149 7.95 -24.11 2.16
N THR A 150 7.56 -23.39 3.22
CA THR A 150 8.53 -22.91 4.21
C THR A 150 9.13 -24.06 5.01
N MET A 151 8.35 -25.11 5.31
CA MET A 151 8.85 -26.30 6.00
C MET A 151 9.79 -27.15 5.13
N THR A 152 9.71 -27.06 3.80
CA THR A 152 10.69 -27.75 2.92
C THR A 152 12.04 -27.04 2.86
N GLN A 153 12.14 -25.81 3.39
CA GLN A 153 13.40 -25.09 3.54
C GLN A 153 13.98 -25.34 4.95
N PRO A 154 15.14 -26.03 5.08
CA PRO A 154 15.70 -26.39 6.39
C PRO A 154 16.00 -25.19 7.29
N THR A 155 16.31 -24.03 6.71
CA THR A 155 16.55 -22.79 7.46
C THR A 155 16.02 -21.60 6.67
N THR A 156 15.04 -20.93 7.26
CA THR A 156 14.60 -19.59 6.82
C THR A 156 15.31 -18.54 7.67
N THR A 157 16.11 -17.70 7.02
CA THR A 157 16.78 -16.55 7.64
C THR A 157 15.94 -15.29 7.43
N VAL A 158 15.78 -14.51 8.51
CA VAL A 158 15.24 -13.16 8.48
C VAL A 158 16.29 -12.21 9.04
N GLU A 159 16.60 -11.16 8.29
CA GLU A 159 17.42 -10.06 8.80
C GLU A 159 16.50 -8.94 9.25
N VAL A 160 16.73 -8.47 10.49
CA VAL A 160 16.08 -7.31 11.08
C VAL A 160 17.13 -6.21 11.18
N GLU A 161 16.95 -5.12 10.44
CA GLU A 161 17.85 -3.97 10.50
C GLU A 161 17.13 -2.75 11.10
N PHE A 162 17.62 -2.30 12.25
CA PHE A 162 17.19 -1.05 12.88
C PHE A 162 17.91 0.13 12.24
N LEU A 163 17.18 0.99 11.56
CA LEU A 163 17.72 2.25 11.03
C LEU A 163 17.79 3.32 12.13
N PRO A 164 18.57 4.40 11.91
CA PRO A 164 18.56 5.56 12.80
C PRO A 164 17.15 6.12 13.01
N VAL A 165 16.90 6.67 14.20
CA VAL A 165 15.62 7.32 14.52
C VAL A 165 15.36 8.47 13.54
N TYR A 166 14.18 8.44 12.94
CA TYR A 166 13.69 9.50 12.06
C TYR A 166 12.90 10.50 12.88
N VAL A 167 13.41 11.74 12.96
CA VAL A 167 12.74 12.86 13.63
C VAL A 167 12.03 13.70 12.57
N PRO A 168 10.70 13.88 12.64
CA PRO A 168 9.98 14.68 11.66
C PRO A 168 10.35 16.16 11.74
N SER A 169 10.53 16.79 10.59
CA SER A 169 10.66 18.24 10.44
C SER A 169 9.35 18.97 10.78
N GLU A 170 9.41 20.29 10.99
CA GLU A 170 8.19 21.08 11.26
C GLU A 170 7.15 20.98 10.14
N TYR A 171 7.59 20.86 8.88
CA TYR A 171 6.70 20.62 7.75
C TYR A 171 6.01 19.24 7.84
N GLU A 172 6.78 18.19 8.14
CA GLU A 172 6.26 16.82 8.26
C GLU A 172 5.33 16.65 9.47
N LYS A 173 5.56 17.37 10.57
CA LYS A 173 4.65 17.40 11.72
C LYS A 173 3.27 17.92 11.35
N GLN A 174 3.19 18.86 10.41
CA GLN A 174 1.93 19.41 9.90
C GLN A 174 1.35 18.59 8.74
N ASN A 175 2.18 17.80 8.05
CA ASN A 175 1.78 16.98 6.92
C ASN A 175 2.16 15.49 7.12
N PRO A 176 1.27 14.69 7.73
CA PRO A 176 1.51 13.27 7.98
C PRO A 176 1.78 12.43 6.72
N LYS A 177 1.29 12.88 5.55
CA LYS A 177 1.58 12.20 4.27
C LYS A 177 3.03 12.41 3.86
N ALA A 178 3.53 13.65 3.97
CA ALA A 178 4.93 13.95 3.71
C ALA A 178 5.84 13.21 4.69
N PHE A 179 5.45 13.12 5.96
CA PHE A 179 6.20 12.33 6.94
C PHE A 179 6.26 10.85 6.56
N ALA A 180 5.12 10.25 6.20
CA ALA A 180 5.05 8.86 5.75
C ALA A 180 5.95 8.62 4.51
N GLU A 181 5.96 9.56 3.57
CA GLU A 181 6.78 9.52 2.37
C GLU A 181 8.28 9.64 2.67
N GLY A 182 8.67 10.56 3.55
CA GLY A 182 10.07 10.73 3.99
C GLY A 182 10.63 9.45 4.61
N VAL A 183 9.87 8.84 5.52
CA VAL A 183 10.22 7.56 6.14
C VAL A 183 10.28 6.43 5.10
N ARG A 184 9.30 6.35 4.19
CA ARG A 184 9.29 5.38 3.08
C ARG A 184 10.54 5.51 2.22
N ASN A 185 10.94 6.73 1.87
CA ASN A 185 12.08 6.99 0.99
C ASN A 185 13.41 6.59 1.65
N VAL A 186 13.57 6.86 2.95
CA VAL A 186 14.75 6.40 3.71
C VAL A 186 14.80 4.87 3.74
N MET A 187 13.67 4.21 4.00
CA MET A 187 13.58 2.75 4.02
C MET A 187 13.86 2.14 2.64
N ALA A 188 13.27 2.69 1.57
CA ALA A 188 13.47 2.24 0.20
C ALA A 188 14.94 2.34 -0.22
N LYS A 189 15.60 3.46 0.12
CA LYS A 189 17.02 3.67 -0.14
C LYS A 189 17.91 2.64 0.57
N ALA A 190 17.63 2.36 1.84
CA ALA A 190 18.39 1.37 2.62
C ALA A 190 18.11 -0.09 2.19
N LEU A 191 16.90 -0.36 1.66
CA LEU A 191 16.57 -1.65 1.04
C LEU A 191 17.12 -1.81 -0.39
N ALA A 192 17.53 -0.71 -1.03
CA ALA A 192 17.89 -0.66 -2.45
C ALA A 192 16.75 -1.14 -3.38
N VAL A 193 15.51 -0.74 -3.07
CA VAL A 193 14.31 -1.04 -3.88
C VAL A 193 13.60 0.25 -4.29
N PRO A 194 12.90 0.27 -5.44
CA PRO A 194 12.10 1.43 -5.83
C PRO A 194 10.87 1.62 -4.92
N THR A 195 10.30 2.81 -4.98
CA THR A 195 8.97 3.10 -4.44
C THR A 195 7.93 2.98 -5.54
N ALA A 196 6.76 2.44 -5.22
CA ALA A 196 5.61 2.41 -6.12
C ALA A 196 4.46 3.18 -5.50
N ASP A 197 3.76 3.97 -6.31
CA ASP A 197 2.64 4.76 -5.85
C ASP A 197 1.36 3.93 -5.75
N TYR A 198 1.42 2.65 -5.38
CA TYR A 198 0.23 1.84 -5.10
C TYR A 198 -0.24 2.02 -3.67
N THR A 199 -1.54 2.09 -3.45
CA THR A 199 -2.13 2.01 -2.11
C THR A 199 -2.74 0.64 -1.88
N TYR A 200 -3.03 0.35 -0.62
CA TYR A 200 -3.81 -0.83 -0.24
C TYR A 200 -5.13 -0.96 -1.01
N ASP A 201 -5.85 0.15 -1.21
CA ASP A 201 -7.16 0.12 -1.87
C ASP A 201 -7.01 -0.26 -3.34
N ASP A 202 -5.94 0.19 -4.00
CA ASP A 202 -5.62 -0.19 -5.38
C ASP A 202 -5.32 -1.69 -5.50
N CYS A 203 -4.54 -2.25 -4.56
CA CYS A 203 -4.31 -3.69 -4.51
C CYS A 203 -5.62 -4.47 -4.31
N ARG A 204 -6.53 -3.96 -3.49
CA ARG A 204 -7.84 -4.58 -3.22
C ARG A 204 -8.73 -4.57 -4.46
N VAL A 205 -8.72 -3.48 -5.22
CA VAL A 205 -9.43 -3.37 -6.51
C VAL A 205 -8.83 -4.34 -7.52
N ALA A 206 -7.50 -4.42 -7.61
CA ALA A 206 -6.81 -5.39 -8.45
C ALA A 206 -7.32 -6.81 -8.15
N VAL A 207 -7.18 -7.29 -6.90
CA VAL A 207 -7.64 -8.62 -6.46
C VAL A 207 -9.05 -8.93 -6.96
N LYS A 208 -9.98 -8.00 -6.77
CA LYS A 208 -11.38 -8.19 -7.16
C LYS A 208 -11.53 -8.27 -8.69
N ALA A 209 -10.76 -7.50 -9.45
CA ALA A 209 -10.75 -7.55 -10.91
C ALA A 209 -10.29 -8.92 -11.44
N GLY A 210 -9.18 -9.48 -10.92
CA GLY A 210 -8.72 -10.80 -11.35
C GLY A 210 -9.60 -11.96 -10.89
N GLN A 211 -10.28 -11.85 -9.75
CA GLN A 211 -11.35 -12.81 -9.38
C GLN A 211 -12.51 -12.82 -10.39
N LEU A 212 -12.73 -11.70 -11.07
CA LEU A 212 -13.73 -11.56 -12.14
C LEU A 212 -13.15 -11.89 -13.52
N GLY A 213 -11.91 -12.38 -13.61
CA GLY A 213 -11.24 -12.71 -14.86
C GLY A 213 -10.81 -11.50 -15.69
N LEU A 214 -10.79 -10.29 -15.10
CA LEU A 214 -10.34 -9.08 -15.77
C LEU A 214 -8.81 -8.97 -15.72
N PRO A 215 -8.17 -8.44 -16.79
CA PRO A 215 -6.71 -8.34 -16.85
C PRO A 215 -6.17 -7.48 -15.70
N MET A 216 -5.32 -8.08 -14.86
CA MET A 216 -4.67 -7.49 -13.69
C MET A 216 -3.55 -6.51 -14.07
N THR A 217 -3.84 -5.48 -14.86
CA THR A 217 -2.79 -4.57 -15.33
C THR A 217 -2.69 -3.33 -14.45
N SER A 218 -1.45 -2.94 -14.12
CA SER A 218 -1.05 -1.62 -13.63
C SER A 218 -1.81 -0.48 -14.31
N ASN A 219 -2.11 -0.66 -15.61
CA ASN A 219 -2.80 0.30 -16.44
C ASN A 219 -4.22 0.59 -15.94
N LEU A 220 -5.02 -0.39 -15.50
CA LEU A 220 -6.40 -0.12 -15.05
C LEU A 220 -6.46 0.80 -13.82
N ILE A 221 -5.58 0.58 -12.86
CA ILE A 221 -5.48 1.40 -11.64
C ILE A 221 -4.93 2.78 -11.98
N THR A 222 -3.91 2.83 -12.83
CA THR A 222 -3.32 4.09 -13.29
C THR A 222 -4.35 4.91 -14.07
N VAL A 223 -5.09 4.27 -14.98
CA VAL A 223 -6.23 4.81 -15.72
C VAL A 223 -7.30 5.34 -14.75
N GLU A 224 -7.72 4.58 -13.75
CA GLU A 224 -8.73 5.02 -12.78
C GLU A 224 -8.28 6.22 -11.95
N ARG A 225 -7.00 6.29 -11.57
CA ARG A 225 -6.45 7.47 -10.89
C ARG A 225 -6.33 8.69 -11.77
N LEU A 226 -5.87 8.52 -13.01
CA LEU A 226 -5.84 9.62 -13.96
C LEU A 226 -7.27 10.12 -14.23
N ARG A 227 -8.23 9.22 -14.40
CA ARG A 227 -9.66 9.53 -14.51
C ARG A 227 -10.16 10.30 -13.28
N SER A 228 -9.82 9.86 -12.08
CA SER A 228 -10.16 10.56 -10.84
C SER A 228 -9.55 11.96 -10.75
N ARG A 229 -8.28 12.13 -11.15
CA ARG A 229 -7.60 13.44 -11.19
C ARG A 229 -8.21 14.39 -12.22
N LEU A 230 -8.70 13.83 -13.33
CA LEU A 230 -9.41 14.56 -14.39
C LEU A 230 -10.90 14.79 -14.07
N GLY A 231 -11.40 14.33 -12.92
CA GLY A 231 -12.82 14.45 -12.56
C GLY A 231 -13.77 13.55 -13.37
N LEU A 232 -13.24 12.55 -14.09
CA LEU A 232 -13.96 11.62 -14.96
C LEU A 232 -14.63 10.47 -14.19
N THR A 233 -15.30 10.77 -13.08
CA THR A 233 -16.15 9.80 -12.38
C THR A 233 -17.30 9.36 -13.29
N ARG A 234 -17.53 8.04 -13.41
CA ARG A 234 -18.56 7.41 -14.28
C ARG A 234 -19.94 8.08 -14.24
N ILE A 235 -20.30 8.73 -13.13
CA ILE A 235 -21.66 9.17 -12.82
C ILE A 235 -22.14 10.42 -13.60
N LYS A 236 -21.31 11.14 -14.39
CA LYS A 236 -21.80 12.37 -15.08
C LYS A 236 -21.27 12.66 -16.49
N ILE A 237 -19.96 12.53 -16.74
CA ILE A 237 -19.35 13.05 -17.98
C ILE A 237 -19.38 12.00 -19.09
N GLU A 238 -19.00 10.77 -18.78
CA GLU A 238 -18.98 9.70 -19.79
C GLU A 238 -20.37 9.22 -20.15
N ASP A 239 -21.35 9.20 -19.25
CA ASP A 239 -22.74 8.92 -19.65
C ASP A 239 -23.23 9.98 -20.66
N SER A 240 -22.83 11.25 -20.50
CA SER A 240 -23.15 12.30 -21.48
C SER A 240 -22.40 12.14 -22.81
N ALA A 241 -21.13 11.72 -22.78
CA ALA A 241 -20.32 11.46 -23.96
C ALA A 241 -20.75 10.17 -24.69
N LEU A 242 -21.12 9.13 -23.93
CA LEU A 242 -21.74 7.89 -24.38
C LEU A 242 -23.09 8.18 -25.01
N VAL A 243 -23.96 8.99 -24.40
CA VAL A 243 -25.26 9.38 -24.97
C VAL A 243 -25.08 10.24 -26.22
N LYS A 244 -24.17 11.22 -26.19
CA LYS A 244 -23.83 12.08 -27.34
C LYS A 244 -23.28 11.28 -28.52
N ASN A 245 -22.48 10.26 -28.25
CA ASN A 245 -21.85 9.42 -29.28
C ASN A 245 -22.59 8.10 -29.56
N MET A 246 -23.56 7.68 -28.75
CA MET A 246 -24.37 6.48 -29.00
C MET A 246 -25.15 6.59 -30.32
N LEU A 247 -25.56 7.81 -30.67
CA LEU A 247 -26.20 8.13 -31.95
C LEU A 247 -25.24 7.99 -33.15
N SER A 248 -23.93 8.18 -32.96
CA SER A 248 -22.91 7.99 -34.00
C SER A 248 -22.35 6.56 -34.05
N PHE A 249 -22.37 5.83 -32.93
CA PHE A 249 -21.85 4.45 -32.81
C PHE A 249 -22.77 3.35 -33.34
N GLN A 250 -24.04 3.65 -33.63
CA GLN A 250 -24.99 2.62 -34.10
C GLN A 250 -24.76 2.15 -35.54
N ASN A 251 -23.95 2.84 -36.37
CA ASN A 251 -23.83 2.50 -37.80
C ASN A 251 -22.47 2.76 -38.49
N ARG A 252 -21.35 2.89 -37.77
CA ARG A 252 -20.01 3.04 -38.40
C ARG A 252 -18.92 2.26 -37.66
N GLU A 253 -17.94 1.76 -38.41
CA GLU A 253 -16.64 1.35 -37.86
C GLU A 253 -16.06 2.53 -37.05
N SER A 254 -15.56 2.25 -35.84
CA SER A 254 -15.02 3.29 -34.96
C SER A 254 -13.84 3.97 -35.65
N GLN A 255 -13.98 5.25 -36.00
CA GLN A 255 -12.84 6.01 -36.51
C GLN A 255 -11.90 6.32 -35.35
N PRO A 256 -10.60 6.01 -35.48
CA PRO A 256 -9.64 6.27 -34.42
C PRO A 256 -9.45 7.78 -34.27
N ILE A 257 -9.50 8.27 -33.03
CA ILE A 257 -9.47 9.71 -32.71
C ILE A 257 -8.09 10.12 -32.20
N ASP A 258 -7.72 11.37 -32.43
CA ASP A 258 -6.47 11.93 -31.92
C ASP A 258 -6.61 12.51 -30.49
N LEU A 259 -5.51 13.01 -29.93
CA LEU A 259 -5.48 13.55 -28.57
C LEU A 259 -6.40 14.79 -28.40
N ALA A 260 -6.53 15.62 -29.43
CA ALA A 260 -7.34 16.84 -29.36
C ALA A 260 -8.83 16.49 -29.38
N GLU A 261 -9.22 15.54 -30.21
CA GLU A 261 -10.58 14.98 -30.25
C GLU A 261 -10.92 14.24 -28.95
N PHE A 262 -9.97 13.49 -28.39
CA PHE A 262 -10.14 12.82 -27.09
C PHE A 262 -10.38 13.81 -25.95
N ALA A 263 -9.59 14.88 -25.90
CA ALA A 263 -9.74 15.97 -24.93
C ALA A 263 -11.14 16.61 -25.01
N ASN A 264 -11.56 16.95 -26.23
CA ASN A 264 -12.86 17.56 -26.49
C ASN A 264 -14.02 16.64 -26.12
N ASN A 265 -13.92 15.35 -26.42
CA ASN A 265 -14.94 14.36 -26.09
C ASN A 265 -15.09 14.11 -24.59
N LEU A 266 -14.01 14.26 -23.82
CA LEU A 266 -14.02 14.16 -22.36
C LEU A 266 -14.25 15.49 -21.65
N ASN A 267 -14.35 16.59 -22.40
CA ASN A 267 -14.45 17.96 -21.89
C ASN A 267 -13.29 18.34 -20.95
N VAL A 268 -12.07 17.97 -21.34
CA VAL A 268 -10.81 18.22 -20.62
C VAL A 268 -9.85 18.99 -21.53
N THR A 269 -8.96 19.81 -20.97
CA THR A 269 -7.93 20.57 -21.71
C THR A 269 -6.80 19.67 -22.20
N VAL A 270 -6.32 19.90 -23.43
CA VAL A 270 -5.27 19.10 -24.09
C VAL A 270 -3.92 19.18 -23.35
N GLU A 271 -3.68 20.27 -22.62
CA GLU A 271 -2.45 20.54 -21.88
C GLU A 271 -2.33 19.76 -20.56
N ASP A 272 -3.39 19.06 -20.13
CA ASP A 272 -3.36 18.29 -18.89
C ASP A 272 -2.49 17.03 -19.06
N GLY A 273 -1.37 16.97 -18.34
CA GLY A 273 -0.45 15.83 -18.37
C GLY A 273 -1.10 14.49 -17.98
N SER A 274 -2.20 14.52 -17.21
CA SER A 274 -2.98 13.34 -16.85
C SER A 274 -3.80 12.84 -18.04
N LEU A 275 -4.36 13.74 -18.87
CA LEU A 275 -5.08 13.39 -20.09
C LEU A 275 -4.13 12.78 -21.13
N ILE A 276 -2.94 13.38 -21.30
CA ILE A 276 -1.91 12.87 -22.22
C ILE A 276 -1.47 11.46 -21.79
N SER A 277 -1.26 11.25 -20.49
CA SER A 277 -0.89 9.94 -19.94
C SER A 277 -2.01 8.92 -20.12
N LEU A 278 -3.27 9.34 -19.95
CA LEU A 278 -4.46 8.50 -20.14
C LEU A 278 -4.60 8.07 -21.62
N PHE A 279 -4.41 9.01 -22.55
CA PHE A 279 -4.45 8.76 -23.98
C PHE A 279 -3.35 7.76 -24.40
N LYS A 280 -2.11 7.98 -23.95
CA LYS A 280 -0.97 7.10 -24.26
C LYS A 280 -1.15 5.66 -23.79
N MET A 281 -1.82 5.44 -22.64
CA MET A 281 -2.09 4.08 -22.16
C MET A 281 -3.10 3.30 -23.01
N HIS A 282 -3.91 3.99 -23.82
CA HIS A 282 -4.90 3.37 -24.70
C HIS A 282 -4.45 3.30 -26.17
N LEU A 283 -3.21 3.73 -26.47
CA LEU A 283 -2.60 3.50 -27.76
C LEU A 283 -2.28 2.02 -27.92
N GLU A 284 -2.73 1.42 -29.02
CA GLU A 284 -2.45 0.01 -29.33
C GLU A 284 -0.98 -0.21 -29.73
N ASN A 285 -0.26 0.85 -30.10
CA ASN A 285 1.15 0.85 -30.47
C ASN A 285 1.76 2.25 -30.21
N GLU A 286 3.01 2.34 -29.74
CA GLU A 286 3.70 3.62 -29.47
C GLU A 286 3.91 4.49 -30.72
N HIS A 287 3.82 3.89 -31.92
CA HIS A 287 3.90 4.60 -33.20
C HIS A 287 2.56 5.15 -33.71
N LEU A 288 1.44 4.81 -33.05
CA LEU A 288 0.12 5.33 -33.40
C LEU A 288 -0.14 6.65 -32.67
N SER A 289 -0.82 7.57 -33.34
CA SER A 289 -1.23 8.88 -32.78
C SER A 289 -2.72 8.94 -32.47
N THR A 290 -3.42 7.82 -32.56
CA THR A 290 -4.88 7.75 -32.48
C THR A 290 -5.35 6.52 -31.70
N ILE A 291 -6.44 6.65 -30.96
CA ILE A 291 -7.05 5.56 -30.16
C ILE A 291 -8.46 5.24 -30.65
N ASP A 292 -8.91 4.00 -30.44
CA ASP A 292 -10.33 3.66 -30.58
C ASP A 292 -11.11 4.16 -29.37
N PHE A 293 -11.87 5.24 -29.56
CA PHE A 293 -12.65 5.85 -28.48
C PHE A 293 -13.78 4.95 -27.98
N LYS A 294 -14.35 4.11 -28.85
CA LYS A 294 -15.40 3.16 -28.47
C LYS A 294 -14.85 2.11 -27.51
N LYS A 295 -13.62 1.65 -27.73
CA LYS A 295 -12.90 0.73 -26.84
C LYS A 295 -12.50 1.38 -25.52
N TYR A 296 -12.27 2.70 -25.49
CA TYR A 296 -12.03 3.45 -24.26
C TYR A 296 -13.31 3.57 -23.39
N LEU A 297 -14.47 3.73 -24.02
CA LEU A 297 -15.75 3.93 -23.32
C LEU A 297 -16.41 2.63 -22.81
N LEU A 298 -16.01 1.46 -23.32
CA LEU A 298 -16.54 0.12 -22.97
C LEU A 298 -15.67 -0.57 -21.91
#